data_AF-A0A3C0AI47-F1
#
_entry.id   AF-A0A3C0AI47-F1
#
_cell.length_a   1.000
_cell.length_b   1.000
_cell.length_c   1.000
_cell.angle_alpha   90.00
_cell.angle_beta   90.00
_cell.angle_gamma   90.00
#
_symmetry.space_group_name_H-M   'P 1'
#
loop_
_entity.id
_entity.type
_entity.pdbx_description
1 polymer ?
#
loop_
_entity_poly.entity_id
_entity_poly.type
_entity_poly.pdbx_seq_one_letter_code
_entity_poly.pdbx_strand_id
1 'polypeptide(L)'
;VPLGSMVTLRETTAPDRIVRYNLYPSADINGDTQAGFSSGQSIATMERVARETLPPGFGFEWTDIAYQQKAAGNTIIYIFPLCVLFVFLALSAQYESWILPLAVILIVPLCLLCAVFGIWLREMDNNILVQIGFIVLIGLACKNAILIV
;
A
#
# COMPACT_ATOMS: atom_id res chain seq x y z
N VAL A 1 -10.03 61.98 24.31
CA VAL A 1 -8.91 61.27 24.96
C VAL A 1 -8.21 60.42 23.89
N PRO A 2 -6.90 60.56 23.66
CA PRO A 2 -6.21 59.78 22.63
C PRO A 2 -6.12 58.30 23.03
N LEU A 3 -6.19 57.39 22.05
CA LEU A 3 -6.20 55.93 22.24
C LEU A 3 -4.96 55.41 22.99
N GLY A 4 -3.81 56.04 22.79
CA GLY A 4 -2.56 55.71 23.50
C GLY A 4 -2.58 55.99 25.01
N SER A 5 -3.60 56.68 25.54
CA SER A 5 -3.79 56.89 26.98
C SER A 5 -4.64 55.80 27.65
N MET A 6 -5.23 54.91 26.85
CA MET A 6 -6.14 53.85 27.31
C MET A 6 -5.70 52.44 26.88
N VAL A 7 -4.83 52.32 25.86
CA VAL A 7 -4.41 51.04 25.28
C VAL A 7 -2.88 50.94 25.28
N THR A 8 -2.35 49.80 25.74
CA THR A 8 -0.92 49.45 25.70
C THR A 8 -0.68 48.44 24.58
N LEU A 9 0.15 48.80 23.61
CA LEU A 9 0.56 47.88 22.54
C LEU A 9 1.66 46.94 23.06
N ARG A 10 1.49 45.63 22.86
CA ARG A 10 2.54 44.63 23.07
C ARG A 10 2.65 43.78 21.81
N GLU A 11 3.85 43.72 21.25
CA GLU A 11 4.16 42.74 20.23
C GLU A 11 4.27 41.35 20.86
N THR A 12 3.61 40.37 20.26
CA THR A 12 3.67 38.97 20.66
C THR A 12 3.74 38.10 19.40
N THR A 13 4.34 36.92 19.53
CA THR A 13 4.41 35.94 18.44
C THR A 13 3.44 34.81 18.75
N ALA A 14 2.46 34.60 17.88
CA ALA A 14 1.51 33.51 17.97
C ALA A 14 1.42 32.80 16.60
N PRO A 15 1.03 31.51 16.57
CA PRO A 15 0.75 30.82 15.31
C PRO A 15 -0.39 31.53 14.59
N ASP A 16 -0.21 31.81 13.29
CA ASP A 16 -1.27 32.33 12.42
C ASP A 16 -2.42 31.30 12.27
N ARG A 17 -2.09 30.01 12.34
CA ARG A 17 -3.05 28.91 12.26
C ARG A 17 -2.75 27.83 13.29
N ILE A 18 -3.79 27.39 13.98
CA ILE A 18 -3.78 26.18 14.82
C ILE A 18 -4.54 25.11 14.05
N VAL A 19 -3.82 24.14 13.48
CA VAL A 19 -4.45 22.97 12.85
C VAL A 19 -4.86 21.95 13.90
N ARG A 20 -5.97 21.27 13.64
CA ARG A 20 -6.52 20.25 14.53
C ARG A 20 -6.90 19.03 13.70
N TYR A 21 -6.54 17.86 14.19
CA TYR A 21 -6.91 16.58 13.60
C TYR A 21 -7.53 15.70 14.68
N ASN A 22 -8.70 15.11 14.39
CA ASN A 22 -9.48 14.31 15.33
C ASN A 22 -9.67 14.96 16.73
N LEU A 23 -9.95 16.27 16.75
CA LEU A 23 -10.13 17.11 17.96
C LEU A 23 -8.85 17.40 18.77
N TYR A 24 -7.69 16.90 18.34
CA TYR A 24 -6.40 17.20 18.96
C TYR A 24 -5.66 18.29 18.18
N PRO A 25 -4.96 19.23 18.84
CA PRO A 25 -3.99 20.09 18.18
C PRO A 25 -2.94 19.24 17.49
N SER A 26 -2.79 19.40 16.19
CA SER A 26 -1.88 18.60 15.36
C SER A 26 -0.90 19.51 14.62
N ALA A 27 0.08 18.90 13.97
CA ALA A 27 0.92 19.54 12.98
C ALA A 27 0.91 18.66 11.73
N ASP A 28 0.57 19.23 10.58
CA ASP A 28 0.54 18.49 9.33
C ASP A 28 1.98 18.29 8.83
N ILE A 29 2.38 17.04 8.66
CA ILE A 29 3.69 16.65 8.12
C ILE A 29 3.47 16.03 6.76
N ASN A 30 3.92 16.74 5.73
CA ASN A 30 3.90 16.25 4.36
C ASN A 30 5.32 15.87 3.94
N GLY A 31 5.44 14.71 3.29
CA GLY A 31 6.69 14.22 2.74
C GLY A 31 6.39 13.35 1.53
N ASP A 32 7.35 13.30 0.62
CA ASP A 32 7.29 12.42 -0.54
C ASP A 32 8.23 11.23 -0.37
N THR A 33 7.96 10.17 -1.11
CA THR A 33 8.77 8.95 -1.14
C THR A 33 10.03 9.19 -1.96
N GLN A 34 11.20 8.82 -1.43
CA GLN A 34 12.45 8.90 -2.18
C GLN A 34 12.46 7.90 -3.35
N ALA A 35 13.05 8.29 -4.49
CA ALA A 35 13.21 7.40 -5.64
C ALA A 35 13.93 6.10 -5.24
N GLY A 36 13.37 4.95 -5.66
CA GLY A 36 13.87 3.60 -5.32
C GLY A 36 13.28 2.98 -4.05
N PHE A 37 12.42 3.72 -3.31
CA PHE A 37 11.71 3.18 -2.16
C PHE A 37 10.20 3.19 -2.39
N SER A 38 9.56 2.11 -1.94
CA SER A 38 8.10 2.02 -1.99
C SER A 38 7.45 2.95 -0.97
N SER A 39 6.23 3.38 -1.27
CA SER A 39 5.40 4.13 -0.32
C SER A 39 5.14 3.38 0.98
N GLY A 40 5.03 2.04 0.92
CA GLY A 40 4.88 1.20 2.13
C GLY A 40 6.12 1.25 3.03
N GLN A 41 7.32 1.21 2.45
CA GLN A 41 8.57 1.35 3.20
C GLN A 41 8.73 2.76 3.80
N SER A 42 8.31 3.78 3.08
CA SER A 42 8.38 5.18 3.56
C SER A 42 7.43 5.41 4.73
N ILE A 43 6.20 4.89 4.65
CA ILE A 43 5.24 4.89 5.76
C ILE A 43 5.83 4.15 6.97
N ALA A 44 6.34 2.93 6.79
CA ALA A 44 6.93 2.16 7.89
C ALA A 44 8.14 2.85 8.53
N THR A 45 8.96 3.51 7.72
CA THR A 45 10.13 4.28 8.19
C THR A 45 9.70 5.49 9.00
N MET A 46 8.69 6.24 8.51
CA MET A 46 8.14 7.37 9.25
C MET A 46 7.50 6.93 10.57
N GLU A 47 6.77 5.80 10.60
CA GLU A 47 6.23 5.25 11.85
C GLU A 47 7.32 4.85 12.84
N ARG A 48 8.50 4.41 12.35
CA ARG A 48 9.64 4.11 13.19
C ARG A 48 10.26 5.38 13.76
N VAL A 49 10.52 6.38 12.91
CA VAL A 49 11.07 7.69 13.33
C VAL A 49 10.14 8.40 14.31
N ALA A 50 8.83 8.38 14.05
CA ALA A 50 7.81 8.91 14.93
C ALA A 50 7.90 8.25 16.32
N ARG A 51 7.99 6.91 16.39
CA ARG A 51 8.13 6.20 17.67
C ARG A 51 9.43 6.49 18.41
N GLU A 52 10.53 6.74 17.71
CA GLU A 52 11.84 7.02 18.31
C GLU A 52 11.98 8.48 18.77
N THR A 53 11.35 9.42 18.06
CA THR A 53 11.60 10.87 18.23
C THR A 53 10.48 11.57 19.01
N LEU A 54 9.25 11.05 18.99
CA LEU A 54 8.11 11.73 19.63
C LEU A 54 8.15 11.57 21.17
N PRO A 55 8.02 12.67 21.92
CA PRO A 55 7.84 12.61 23.38
C PRO A 55 6.56 11.86 23.78
N PRO A 56 6.50 11.28 24.98
CA PRO A 56 5.29 10.66 25.49
C PRO A 56 4.14 11.67 25.54
N GLY A 57 2.97 11.27 25.02
CA GLY A 57 1.77 12.13 24.89
C GLY A 57 1.51 12.63 23.47
N PHE A 58 2.45 12.47 22.54
CA PHE A 58 2.20 12.70 21.11
C PHE A 58 1.74 11.41 20.43
N GLY A 59 0.65 11.52 19.67
CA GLY A 59 0.20 10.50 18.73
C GLY A 59 0.57 10.89 17.29
N PHE A 60 0.54 9.93 16.38
CA PHE A 60 0.60 10.18 14.94
C PHE A 60 -0.54 9.42 14.28
N GLU A 61 -1.11 10.03 13.24
CA GLU A 61 -2.17 9.43 12.44
C GLU A 61 -1.92 9.74 10.97
N TRP A 62 -2.25 8.79 10.10
CA TRP A 62 -2.09 8.94 8.65
C TRP A 62 -3.37 9.49 8.04
N THR A 63 -3.24 10.39 7.07
CA THR A 63 -4.37 10.98 6.33
C THR A 63 -4.30 10.65 4.84
N ASP A 64 -5.38 10.98 4.12
CA ASP A 64 -5.45 10.97 2.65
C ASP A 64 -4.98 9.64 2.02
N ILE A 65 -3.97 9.71 1.15
CA ILE A 65 -3.45 8.58 0.38
C ILE A 65 -2.74 7.58 1.29
N ALA A 66 -1.99 8.05 2.29
CA ALA A 66 -1.29 7.18 3.23
C ALA A 66 -2.28 6.37 4.07
N TYR A 67 -3.39 7.00 4.49
CA TYR A 67 -4.49 6.32 5.17
C TYR A 67 -5.12 5.25 4.28
N GLN A 68 -5.48 5.60 3.04
CA GLN A 68 -6.06 4.64 2.09
C GLN A 68 -5.13 3.47 1.80
N GLN A 69 -3.83 3.74 1.65
CA GLN A 69 -2.83 2.71 1.45
C GLN A 69 -2.72 1.79 2.66
N LYS A 70 -2.77 2.32 3.90
CA LYS A 70 -2.74 1.50 5.11
C LYS A 70 -4.03 0.69 5.28
N ALA A 71 -5.19 1.28 4.98
CA ALA A 71 -6.48 0.60 5.07
C ALA A 71 -6.66 -0.49 4.00
N ALA A 72 -6.19 -0.25 2.77
CA ALA A 72 -6.25 -1.22 1.67
C ALA A 72 -5.11 -2.25 1.69
N GLY A 73 -4.02 -1.93 2.39
CA GLY A 73 -2.67 -2.47 2.23
C GLY A 73 -2.43 -3.95 2.49
N ASN A 74 -3.47 -4.78 2.64
CA ASN A 74 -3.29 -6.21 2.77
C ASN A 74 -4.43 -7.07 2.22
N THR A 75 -5.43 -6.51 1.54
CA THR A 75 -6.57 -7.30 1.04
C THR A 75 -6.14 -8.34 -0.01
N ILE A 76 -5.06 -8.08 -0.73
CA ILE A 76 -4.55 -8.97 -1.77
C ILE A 76 -4.06 -10.31 -1.27
N ILE A 77 -3.56 -10.41 -0.03
CA ILE A 77 -3.15 -11.69 0.54
C ILE A 77 -4.33 -12.66 0.67
N TYR A 78 -5.56 -12.13 0.75
CA TYR A 78 -6.80 -12.92 0.80
C TYR A 78 -7.38 -13.15 -0.60
N ILE A 79 -7.35 -12.14 -1.47
CA ILE A 79 -7.89 -12.25 -2.84
C ILE A 79 -7.09 -13.24 -3.67
N PHE A 80 -5.75 -13.24 -3.54
CA PHE A 80 -4.87 -14.09 -4.33
C PHE A 80 -5.18 -15.60 -4.19
N PRO A 81 -5.18 -16.20 -2.99
CA PRO A 81 -5.53 -17.62 -2.83
C PRO A 81 -6.97 -17.92 -3.24
N LEU A 82 -7.90 -16.97 -3.04
CA LEU A 82 -9.29 -17.13 -3.47
C LEU A 82 -9.40 -17.21 -5.00
N CYS A 83 -8.66 -16.36 -5.73
CA CYS A 83 -8.59 -16.42 -7.19
C CYS A 83 -7.99 -17.74 -7.67
N VAL A 84 -6.88 -18.19 -7.08
CA VAL A 84 -6.24 -19.46 -7.44
C VAL A 84 -7.19 -20.64 -7.17
N LEU A 85 -7.92 -20.61 -6.05
CA LEU A 85 -8.93 -21.61 -5.72
C LEU A 85 -10.09 -21.63 -6.74
N PHE A 86 -10.62 -20.46 -7.13
CA PHE A 86 -11.68 -20.42 -8.13
C PHE A 86 -11.21 -20.89 -9.51
N VAL A 87 -9.97 -20.55 -9.90
CA VAL A 87 -9.37 -21.07 -11.13
C VAL A 87 -9.21 -22.60 -11.05
N PHE A 88 -8.75 -23.14 -9.92
CA PHE A 88 -8.67 -24.58 -9.69
C PHE A 88 -10.02 -25.27 -9.86
N LEU A 89 -11.05 -24.76 -9.19
CA LEU A 89 -12.40 -25.33 -9.22
C LEU A 89 -13.02 -25.26 -10.62
N ALA A 90 -12.85 -24.13 -11.32
CA ALA A 90 -13.34 -23.96 -12.68
C ALA A 90 -12.68 -24.95 -13.65
N LEU A 91 -11.35 -25.11 -13.57
CA LEU A 91 -10.61 -26.07 -14.40
C LEU A 91 -10.97 -27.52 -14.03
N SER A 92 -11.13 -27.83 -12.75
CA SER A 92 -11.52 -29.17 -12.30
C SER A 92 -12.89 -29.56 -12.81
N ALA A 93 -13.84 -28.62 -12.85
CA ALA A 93 -15.15 -28.85 -13.44
C ALA A 93 -15.09 -29.02 -14.96
N GLN A 94 -14.22 -28.28 -15.64
CA GLN A 94 -14.07 -28.35 -17.11
C GLN A 94 -13.39 -29.64 -17.59
N TYR A 95 -12.38 -30.13 -16.88
CA TYR A 95 -11.61 -31.32 -17.25
C TYR A 95 -12.16 -32.62 -16.66
N GLU A 96 -13.22 -32.55 -15.86
CA GLU A 96 -13.78 -33.69 -15.11
C GLU A 96 -12.73 -34.42 -14.24
N SER A 97 -11.63 -33.73 -13.91
CA SER A 97 -10.45 -34.33 -13.29
C SER A 97 -9.78 -33.34 -12.34
N TRP A 98 -9.33 -33.86 -11.20
CA TRP A 98 -8.64 -33.08 -10.16
C TRP A 98 -7.14 -32.98 -10.38
N ILE A 99 -6.57 -33.86 -11.22
CA ILE A 99 -5.12 -33.99 -11.43
C ILE A 99 -4.63 -33.00 -12.50
N LEU A 100 -5.39 -32.84 -13.60
CA LEU A 100 -5.04 -31.93 -14.69
C LEU A 100 -4.96 -30.46 -14.22
N PRO A 101 -5.91 -29.92 -13.42
CA PRO A 101 -5.83 -28.56 -12.88
C PRO A 101 -4.65 -28.33 -11.94
N LEU A 102 -4.24 -29.36 -11.19
CA LEU A 102 -3.11 -29.26 -10.27
C LEU A 102 -1.80 -29.02 -11.04
N ALA A 103 -1.62 -29.71 -12.18
CA ALA A 103 -0.46 -29.52 -13.06
C ALA A 103 -0.41 -28.09 -13.63
N VAL A 104 -1.57 -27.53 -13.99
CA VAL A 104 -1.68 -26.14 -14.50
C VAL A 104 -1.33 -25.12 -13.40
N ILE A 105 -1.79 -25.32 -12.16
CA ILE A 105 -1.52 -24.38 -11.06
C ILE A 105 -0.06 -24.40 -10.65
N LEU A 106 0.64 -25.52 -10.79
CA LEU A 106 2.06 -25.61 -10.42
C LEU A 106 2.96 -24.69 -11.28
N ILE A 107 2.47 -24.26 -12.45
CA ILE A 107 3.16 -23.30 -13.33
C ILE A 107 3.04 -21.86 -12.79
N VAL A 108 1.96 -21.55 -12.06
CA VAL A 108 1.66 -20.20 -11.56
C VAL A 108 2.76 -19.64 -10.64
N PRO A 109 3.26 -20.37 -9.62
CA PRO A 109 4.37 -19.92 -8.79
C PRO A 109 5.63 -19.57 -9.60
N LEU A 110 5.93 -20.36 -10.64
CA LEU A 110 7.08 -20.12 -11.49
C LEU A 110 6.92 -18.83 -12.32
N CYS A 111 5.73 -18.59 -12.90
CA CYS A 111 5.43 -17.35 -13.61
C CYS A 111 5.52 -16.12 -12.70
N LEU A 112 5.02 -16.22 -11.47
CA LEU A 112 5.08 -15.13 -10.49
C LEU A 112 6.52 -14.85 -10.05
N LEU A 113 7.33 -15.90 -9.86
CA LEU A 113 8.75 -15.75 -9.54
C LEU A 113 9.48 -14.97 -10.65
N CYS A 114 9.25 -15.34 -11.93
CA CYS A 114 9.81 -14.61 -13.06
C CYS A 114 9.32 -13.15 -13.14
N ALA A 115 8.04 -12.91 -12.85
CA ALA A 115 7.48 -11.57 -12.87
C ALA A 115 8.07 -10.69 -11.76
N VAL A 116 8.16 -11.21 -10.53
CA VAL A 116 8.79 -10.53 -9.39
C VAL A 116 10.27 -10.28 -9.68
N PHE A 117 10.98 -11.25 -10.27
CA PHE A 117 12.38 -11.07 -10.67
C PHE A 117 12.54 -9.94 -11.70
N GLY A 118 11.64 -9.84 -12.68
CA GLY A 118 11.64 -8.76 -13.68
C GLY A 118 11.37 -7.37 -13.07
N ILE A 119 10.48 -7.29 -12.09
CA ILE A 119 10.20 -6.06 -11.35
C ILE A 119 11.40 -5.65 -10.51
N TRP A 120 12.03 -6.61 -9.84
CA TRP A 120 13.23 -6.40 -9.04
C TRP A 120 14.38 -5.88 -9.91
N LEU A 121 14.58 -6.46 -11.10
CA LEU A 121 15.61 -6.03 -12.05
C LEU A 121 15.38 -4.62 -12.61
N ARG A 122 14.14 -4.13 -12.57
CA ARG A 122 13.76 -2.78 -12.97
C ARG A 122 13.66 -1.78 -11.81
N GLU A 123 13.96 -2.22 -10.57
CA GLU A 123 13.82 -1.41 -9.34
C GLU A 123 12.43 -0.74 -9.22
N MET A 124 11.40 -1.44 -9.71
CA MET A 124 10.03 -0.95 -9.67
C MET A 124 9.31 -1.40 -8.41
N ASP A 125 8.43 -0.54 -7.92
CA ASP A 125 7.60 -0.85 -6.76
C ASP A 125 6.53 -1.91 -7.06
N ASN A 126 6.23 -2.74 -6.06
CA ASN A 126 5.06 -3.61 -6.09
C ASN A 126 3.81 -2.79 -5.75
N ASN A 127 3.26 -2.13 -6.77
CA ASN A 127 2.05 -1.34 -6.67
C ASN A 127 0.79 -2.11 -7.14
N ILE A 128 -0.38 -1.47 -7.05
CA ILE A 128 -1.66 -2.07 -7.42
C ILE A 128 -1.69 -2.49 -8.91
N LEU A 129 -1.04 -1.74 -9.81
CA LEU A 129 -0.99 -2.07 -11.24
C LEU A 129 -0.16 -3.34 -11.48
N VAL A 130 0.97 -3.49 -10.80
CA VAL A 130 1.79 -4.70 -10.82
C VAL A 130 0.99 -5.90 -10.33
N GLN A 131 0.19 -5.72 -9.27
CA GLN A 131 -0.64 -6.79 -8.70
C GLN A 131 -1.78 -7.21 -9.65
N ILE A 132 -2.44 -6.26 -10.31
CA ILE A 132 -3.41 -6.57 -11.38
C ILE A 132 -2.69 -7.30 -12.53
N GLY A 133 -1.46 -6.89 -12.86
CA GLY A 133 -0.61 -7.56 -13.83
C GLY A 133 -0.33 -9.02 -13.46
N PHE A 134 -0.09 -9.33 -12.18
CA PHE A 134 0.07 -10.70 -11.70
C PHE A 134 -1.20 -11.54 -11.92
N ILE A 135 -2.39 -10.98 -11.66
CA ILE A 135 -3.66 -11.67 -11.89
C ILE A 135 -3.85 -11.98 -13.39
N VAL A 136 -3.54 -11.01 -14.26
CA VAL A 136 -3.61 -11.21 -15.72
C VAL A 136 -2.59 -12.24 -16.20
N LEU A 137 -1.36 -12.19 -15.67
CA LEU A 137 -0.30 -13.16 -15.97
C LEU A 137 -0.71 -14.59 -15.61
N ILE A 138 -1.39 -14.78 -14.48
CA ILE A 138 -1.92 -16.09 -14.09
C ILE A 138 -2.92 -16.59 -15.13
N GLY A 139 -3.86 -15.75 -15.57
CA GLY A 139 -4.83 -16.11 -16.61
C GLY A 139 -4.16 -16.49 -17.94
N LEU A 140 -3.16 -15.72 -18.37
CA LEU A 140 -2.39 -16.01 -19.58
C LEU A 140 -1.54 -17.28 -19.45
N ALA A 141 -0.90 -17.50 -18.30
CA ALA A 141 -0.14 -18.71 -18.00
C ALA A 141 -1.05 -19.94 -18.01
N CYS A 142 -2.22 -19.86 -17.37
CA CYS A 142 -3.22 -20.92 -17.39
C CYS A 142 -3.69 -21.22 -18.82
N LYS A 143 -3.99 -20.20 -19.64
CA LYS A 143 -4.36 -20.40 -21.05
C LYS A 143 -3.30 -21.18 -21.83
N ASN A 144 -2.02 -20.86 -21.64
CA ASN A 144 -0.93 -21.54 -22.33
C ASN A 144 -0.71 -22.96 -21.79
N ALA A 145 -0.82 -23.15 -20.48
CA ALA A 145 -0.74 -24.47 -19.85
C ALA A 145 -1.85 -25.41 -20.34
N ILE A 146 -3.07 -24.89 -20.51
CA ILE A 146 -4.23 -25.60 -21.06
C ILE A 146 -3.99 -26.10 -22.49
N LEU A 147 -3.19 -25.41 -23.31
CA LEU A 147 -2.91 -25.83 -24.69
C LEU A 147 -1.88 -26.97 -24.78
N ILE A 148 -1.07 -27.16 -23.74
CA ILE A 148 -0.01 -28.18 -23.69
C ILE A 148 -0.51 -29.47 -23.04
N VAL A 149 -1.44 -29.34 -22.10
CA VAL A 149 -2.05 -30.44 -21.32
C VAL A 149 -3.19 -31.11 -22.07
#